data_AF-A0A1D9NYQ7-F1
#
_entry.id   AF-A0A1D9NYQ7-F1
#
_cell.length_a   1.000
_cell.length_b   1.000
_cell.length_c   1.000
_cell.angle_alpha   90.00
_cell.angle_beta   90.00
_cell.angle_gamma   90.00
#
_symmetry.space_group_name_H-M   'P 1'
#
loop_
_entity.id
_entity.type
_entity.pdbx_description
1 polymer ?
#
loop_
_entity_poly.entity_id
_entity_poly.type
_entity_poly.pdbx_seq_one_letter_code
_entity_poly.pdbx_strand_id
1 'polypeptide(L)'
;MSMSYNRYPKEMKEAIVARLLEEDVVVMDIQKETGVGINTLYRWRDACINANDSTKEANSKSSKEHREERKKNERLEKELARKEKALTETAALLVLRKKANAIWGTEDEAE
;
A
#
# COMPACT_ATOMS: atom_id res chain seq x y z
N MET A 1 -9.01 -19.37 35.80
CA MET A 1 -7.53 -19.34 35.75
C MET A 1 -7.08 -18.50 34.56
N SER A 2 -6.49 -17.33 34.82
CA SER A 2 -5.85 -16.52 33.78
C SER A 2 -4.52 -17.18 33.37
N MET A 3 -4.48 -17.76 32.17
CA MET A 3 -3.28 -18.41 31.63
C MET A 3 -2.26 -17.33 31.28
N SER A 4 -1.24 -17.19 32.13
CA SER A 4 -0.16 -16.21 32.02
C SER A 4 0.47 -16.17 30.61
N TYR A 5 0.13 -15.15 29.83
CA TYR A 5 0.70 -14.85 28.50
C TYR A 5 2.01 -14.07 28.60
N ASN A 6 3.02 -14.58 29.32
CA ASN A 6 4.39 -14.06 29.19
C ASN A 6 5.48 -15.01 29.74
N ARG A 7 5.40 -16.31 29.43
CA ARG A 7 6.34 -17.29 30.00
C ARG A 7 7.79 -17.13 29.52
N TYR A 8 8.04 -16.50 28.37
CA TYR A 8 9.38 -16.33 27.82
C TYR A 8 9.65 -14.85 27.48
N PRO A 9 10.77 -14.27 27.92
CA PRO A 9 11.20 -12.93 27.53
C PRO A 9 11.29 -12.79 26.01
N LYS A 10 10.96 -11.60 25.48
CA LYS A 10 10.95 -11.33 24.03
C LYS A 10 12.32 -11.60 23.40
N GLU A 11 13.38 -11.13 24.06
CA GLU A 11 14.78 -11.31 23.61
C GLU A 11 15.18 -12.78 23.51
N MET A 12 14.78 -13.61 24.48
CA MET A 12 15.04 -15.05 24.45
C MET A 12 14.32 -15.72 23.30
N LYS A 13 13.04 -15.37 23.09
CA LYS A 13 12.26 -15.91 21.96
C LYS A 13 12.87 -15.52 20.62
N GLU A 14 13.31 -14.28 20.46
CA GLU A 14 13.95 -13.78 19.24
C GLU A 14 15.28 -14.49 18.97
N ALA A 15 16.14 -14.67 19.98
CA ALA A 15 17.41 -15.40 19.85
C ALA A 15 17.21 -16.88 19.47
N ILE A 16 16.21 -17.54 20.06
CA ILE A 16 15.86 -18.92 19.73
C ILE A 16 15.32 -19.02 18.30
N VAL A 17 14.46 -18.09 17.88
CA VAL A 17 13.91 -18.06 16.52
C VAL A 17 15.00 -17.79 15.49
N ALA A 18 15.97 -16.92 15.80
CA ALA A 18 17.11 -16.67 14.93
C ALA A 18 17.93 -17.95 14.69
N ARG A 19 18.28 -18.67 15.78
CA ARG A 19 18.98 -19.97 15.67
C ARG A 19 18.15 -21.05 14.97
N LEU A 20 16.82 -21.05 15.13
CA LEU A 20 15.92 -21.99 14.43
C LEU A 20 15.82 -21.74 12.91
N LEU A 21 16.20 -20.55 12.45
CA LEU A 21 16.24 -20.19 11.03
C LEU A 21 17.62 -20.43 10.39
N GLU A 22 18.64 -20.75 11.19
CA GLU A 22 19.95 -21.18 10.69
C GLU A 22 19.88 -22.65 10.24
N GLU A 23 20.41 -22.96 9.04
CA GLU A 23 20.26 -24.29 8.41
C GLU A 23 20.95 -25.44 9.18
N ASP A 24 21.95 -25.13 10.01
CA ASP A 24 22.80 -26.13 10.68
C ASP A 24 22.35 -26.52 12.10
N VAL A 25 21.23 -25.98 12.62
CA VAL A 25 20.82 -26.21 14.02
C VAL A 25 19.62 -27.14 14.13
N VAL A 26 19.78 -28.23 14.89
CA VAL A 26 18.70 -29.19 15.15
C VAL A 26 17.80 -28.68 16.28
N VAL A 27 16.48 -28.68 16.06
CA VAL A 27 15.46 -28.24 17.04
C VAL A 27 15.59 -28.97 18.39
N MET A 28 16.06 -30.22 18.37
CA MET A 28 16.28 -31.05 19.56
C MET A 28 17.39 -30.52 20.46
N ASP A 29 18.43 -29.92 19.89
CA ASP A 29 19.55 -29.37 20.68
C ASP A 29 19.12 -28.06 21.35
N ILE A 30 18.35 -27.23 20.64
CA ILE A 30 17.71 -26.05 21.22
C ILE A 30 16.76 -26.44 22.35
N GLN A 31 15.98 -27.52 22.22
CA GLN A 31 15.13 -28.02 23.30
C GLN A 31 15.96 -28.38 24.55
N LYS A 32 17.09 -29.07 24.38
CA LYS A 32 17.95 -29.48 25.51
C LYS A 32 18.61 -28.27 26.19
N GLU A 33 19.07 -27.30 25.40
CA GLU A 33 19.72 -26.08 25.90
C GLU A 33 18.73 -25.15 26.63
N THR A 34 17.54 -24.97 26.06
CA THR A 34 16.59 -23.94 26.52
C THR A 34 15.48 -24.49 27.41
N GLY A 35 15.27 -25.81 27.42
CA GLY A 35 14.14 -26.46 28.10
C GLY A 35 12.77 -26.17 27.47
N VAL A 36 12.72 -25.48 26.32
CA VAL A 36 11.47 -25.14 25.64
C VAL A 36 10.92 -26.37 24.94
N GLY A 37 9.64 -26.65 25.16
CA GLY A 37 8.97 -27.81 24.53
C GLY A 37 9.04 -27.75 23.00
N ILE A 38 9.36 -28.88 22.37
CA ILE A 38 9.63 -28.97 20.93
C ILE A 38 8.49 -28.46 20.04
N ASN A 39 7.23 -28.70 20.43
CA ASN A 39 6.06 -28.18 19.73
C ASN A 39 6.01 -26.64 19.73
N THR A 40 6.55 -26.00 20.77
CA THR A 40 6.62 -24.54 20.84
C THR A 40 7.69 -24.00 19.90
N LEU A 41 8.85 -24.67 19.81
CA LEU A 41 9.93 -24.31 18.90
C LEU A 41 9.48 -24.43 17.43
N TYR A 42 8.84 -25.54 17.06
CA TYR A 42 8.26 -25.70 15.72
C TYR A 42 7.22 -24.63 15.40
N ARG A 43 6.30 -24.34 16.34
CA ARG A 43 5.32 -23.26 16.16
C ARG A 43 5.98 -21.89 15.96
N TRP A 44 7.08 -21.61 16.64
CA TRP A 44 7.79 -20.34 16.47
C TRP A 44 8.51 -20.25 15.12
N ARG A 45 9.16 -21.33 14.70
CA ARG A 45 9.79 -21.42 13.37
C ARG A 45 8.75 -21.23 12.26
N ASP A 46 7.66 -22.01 12.31
CA ASP A 46 6.63 -21.99 11.28
C ASP A 46 5.90 -20.64 11.24
N ALA A 47 5.66 -20.02 12.41
CA ALA A 47 5.11 -18.67 12.48
C ALA A 47 6.04 -17.64 11.81
N CYS A 48 7.36 -17.77 11.95
CA CYS A 48 8.31 -16.86 11.34
C CYS A 48 8.40 -17.02 9.83
N ILE A 49 8.40 -18.27 9.34
CA ILE A 49 8.38 -18.59 7.90
C ILE A 49 7.09 -18.06 7.26
N ASN A 50 5.94 -18.39 7.84
CA ASN A 50 4.63 -17.97 7.31
C ASN A 50 4.44 -16.45 7.37
N ALA A 51 4.96 -15.78 8.41
CA ALA A 51 4.92 -14.31 8.49
C ALA A 51 5.77 -13.66 7.38
N ASN A 52 6.93 -14.24 7.06
CA ASN A 52 7.80 -13.73 5.99
C ASN A 52 7.19 -13.93 4.60
N ASP A 53 6.52 -15.06 4.36
CA ASP A 53 5.88 -15.32 3.07
C ASP A 53 4.63 -14.47 2.88
N SER A 54 3.77 -14.37 3.90
CA SER A 54 2.58 -13.52 3.85
C SER A 54 2.91 -12.04 3.71
N THR A 55 3.97 -11.54 4.36
CA THR A 55 4.42 -10.15 4.21
C THR A 55 5.02 -9.88 2.83
N LYS A 56 5.82 -10.80 2.27
CA LYS A 56 6.32 -10.68 0.89
C LYS A 56 5.18 -10.61 -0.12
N GLU A 57 4.18 -11.48 0.01
CA GLU A 57 3.02 -11.47 -0.86
C GLU A 57 2.21 -10.17 -0.74
N ALA A 58 1.89 -9.75 0.50
CA ALA A 58 1.13 -8.54 0.76
C ALA A 58 1.84 -7.30 0.21
N ASN A 59 3.16 -7.19 0.41
CA ASN A 59 3.96 -6.09 -0.12
C ASN A 59 3.98 -6.09 -1.66
N SER A 60 4.10 -7.27 -2.29
CA SER A 60 4.06 -7.37 -3.75
C SER A 60 2.71 -6.96 -4.35
N LYS A 61 1.60 -7.31 -3.68
CA LYS A 61 0.23 -6.95 -4.08
C LYS A 61 -0.01 -5.45 -3.89
N SER A 62 0.33 -4.91 -2.71
CA SER A 62 0.23 -3.48 -2.40
C SER A 62 1.07 -2.61 -3.34
N SER A 63 2.31 -3.01 -3.66
CA SER A 63 3.16 -2.29 -4.59
C SER A 63 2.57 -2.23 -6.01
N LYS A 64 1.96 -3.32 -6.49
CA LYS A 64 1.26 -3.36 -7.78
C LYS A 64 0.03 -2.48 -7.78
N GLU A 65 -0.79 -2.56 -6.73
CA GLU A 65 -2.00 -1.76 -6.55
C GLU A 65 -1.68 -0.25 -6.55
N HIS A 66 -0.70 0.18 -5.76
CA HIS A 66 -0.23 1.56 -5.76
C HIS A 66 0.27 2.01 -7.14
N ARG A 67 0.94 1.13 -7.89
CA ARG A 67 1.40 1.47 -9.24
C ARG A 67 0.24 1.66 -10.22
N GLU A 68 -0.79 0.82 -10.13
CA GLU A 68 -1.99 0.94 -10.94
C GLU A 68 -2.80 2.18 -10.58
N GLU A 69 -2.95 2.46 -9.29
CA GLU A 69 -3.64 3.64 -8.80
C GLU A 69 -2.94 4.93 -9.23
N ARG A 70 -1.61 5.00 -9.13
CA ARG A 70 -0.83 6.14 -9.63
C ARG A 70 -1.04 6.39 -11.12
N LYS A 71 -1.08 5.33 -11.94
CA LYS A 71 -1.35 5.45 -13.38
C LYS A 71 -2.77 5.95 -13.67
N LYS A 72 -3.76 5.47 -12.92
CA LYS A 72 -5.14 5.95 -13.04
C LYS A 72 -5.23 7.43 -12.68
N ASN A 73 -4.59 7.83 -11.59
CA ASN A 73 -4.57 9.21 -11.13
C ASN A 73 -3.94 10.13 -12.19
N GLU A 74 -2.77 9.78 -12.70
CA GLU A 74 -2.11 10.55 -13.78
C GLU A 74 -2.98 10.68 -15.05
N ARG A 75 -3.70 9.61 -15.41
CA ARG A 75 -4.63 9.66 -16.55
C ARG A 75 -5.79 10.61 -16.29
N LEU A 76 -6.38 10.55 -15.09
CA LEU A 76 -7.50 11.40 -14.70
C LEU A 76 -7.07 12.87 -14.62
N GLU A 77 -5.90 13.17 -14.04
CA GLU A 77 -5.32 14.51 -14.00
C GLU A 77 -5.12 15.08 -15.42
N LYS A 78 -4.59 14.28 -16.34
CA LYS A 78 -4.42 14.70 -17.75
C LYS A 78 -5.75 14.99 -18.44
N GLU A 79 -6.77 14.17 -18.19
CA GLU A 79 -8.10 14.38 -18.76
C GLU A 79 -8.76 15.63 -18.18
N LEU A 80 -8.62 15.85 -16.88
CA LEU A 80 -9.11 17.02 -16.18
C LEU A 80 -8.44 18.30 -16.72
N ALA A 81 -7.12 18.32 -16.85
CA ALA A 81 -6.39 19.47 -17.41
C ALA A 81 -6.82 19.81 -18.85
N ARG A 82 -7.11 18.80 -19.68
CA ARG A 82 -7.63 19.02 -21.05
C ARG A 82 -9.02 19.62 -21.03
N LYS A 83 -9.91 19.12 -20.15
CA LYS A 83 -11.28 19.63 -20.00
C LYS A 83 -11.27 21.07 -19.48
N GLU A 84 -10.42 21.38 -18.50
CA GLU A 84 -10.25 22.74 -17.99
C GLU A 84 -9.73 23.69 -19.07
N LYS A 85 -8.73 23.27 -19.86
CA LYS A 85 -8.23 24.07 -20.98
C LYS A 85 -9.35 24.40 -21.98
N ALA A 86 -10.10 23.41 -22.43
CA ALA A 86 -11.24 23.63 -23.33
C ALA A 86 -12.32 24.53 -22.71
N LEU A 87 -12.57 24.40 -21.41
CA LEU A 87 -13.51 25.26 -20.68
C LEU A 87 -13.02 26.73 -20.64
N THR A 88 -11.73 26.96 -20.42
CA THR A 88 -11.16 28.31 -20.44
C THR A 88 -11.17 28.94 -21.83
N GLU A 89 -10.89 28.15 -22.87
CA GLU A 89 -10.94 28.61 -24.26
C GLU A 89 -12.37 29.00 -24.66
N THR A 90 -13.38 28.19 -24.29
CA THR A 90 -14.79 28.53 -24.54
C THR A 90 -15.24 29.76 -23.75
N ALA A 91 -14.83 29.89 -22.48
CA ALA A 91 -15.10 31.10 -21.69
C ALA A 91 -14.47 32.35 -22.34
N ALA A 92 -13.24 32.27 -22.83
CA ALA A 92 -12.57 33.37 -23.52
C ALA A 92 -13.31 33.77 -24.80
N LEU A 93 -13.75 32.80 -25.61
CA LEU A 93 -14.56 33.05 -26.81
C LEU A 93 -15.89 33.73 -26.47
N LEU A 94 -16.59 33.29 -25.41
CA LEU A 94 -17.83 33.94 -24.96
C LEU A 94 -17.61 35.39 -24.54
N VAL A 95 -16.50 35.68 -23.83
CA VAL A 95 -16.15 37.05 -23.43
C VAL A 95 -15.84 37.91 -24.66
N LEU A 96 -15.08 37.38 -25.63
CA LEU A 96 -14.78 38.08 -26.87
C LEU A 96 -16.05 38.37 -27.68
N ARG A 97 -16.95 37.40 -27.81
CA ARG A 97 -18.27 37.59 -28.45
C ARG A 97 -19.06 38.70 -27.76
N LYS A 98 -19.18 38.66 -26.43
CA LYS A 98 -19.88 39.72 -25.67
C LYS A 98 -19.27 41.10 -25.90
N LYS A 99 -17.93 41.22 -25.93
CA LYS A 99 -17.24 42.49 -26.19
C LYS A 99 -17.47 42.97 -27.63
N ALA A 100 -17.42 42.09 -28.62
CA ALA A 100 -17.67 42.43 -30.00
C ALA A 100 -19.12 42.93 -30.20
N ASN A 101 -20.09 42.22 -29.63
CA ASN A 101 -21.51 42.62 -29.68
C ASN A 101 -21.72 43.99 -29.02
N ALA A 102 -21.01 44.30 -27.92
CA ALA A 102 -21.13 45.61 -27.26
C ALA A 102 -20.54 46.78 -28.07
N ILE A 103 -19.49 46.53 -28.87
CA ILE A 103 -18.83 47.56 -29.67
C ILE A 103 -19.52 47.75 -31.02
N TRP A 104 -19.80 46.64 -31.71
CA TRP A 104 -20.30 46.67 -33.09
C TRP A 104 -21.80 46.48 -33.21
N GLY A 105 -22.49 46.04 -32.14
CA GLY A 105 -23.93 45.77 -32.17
C GLY A 105 -24.27 44.67 -33.17
N THR A 106 -24.34 43.42 -32.71
CA THR A 106 -24.94 42.35 -33.53
C THR A 106 -26.21 41.87 -32.84
N GLU A 107 -27.32 42.04 -33.54
CA GLU A 107 -28.63 41.45 -33.26
C GLU A 107 -28.46 39.92 -33.08
N ASP A 108 -28.34 39.47 -31.85
CA ASP A 108 -28.61 38.09 -31.45
C ASP A 108 -29.95 38.04 -30.68
N GLU A 109 -30.94 38.81 -31.15
CA GLU A 109 -32.37 38.59 -30.88
C GLU A 109 -33.04 38.17 -32.19
N ALA A 110 -32.76 36.94 -32.62
CA ALA A 110 -33.66 36.21 -33.49
C ALA A 110 -33.88 34.85 -32.80
N GLU A 111 -35.13 34.61 -32.41
CA GLU A 111 -35.65 33.38 -31.80
C GLU A 111 -35.18 32.08 -32.48
#